data_AF-A0A1C5X177-F1
#
_entry.id   AF-A0A1C5X177-F1
#
_cell.length_a   1.000
_cell.length_b   1.000
_cell.length_c   1.000
_cell.angle_alpha   90.00
_cell.angle_beta   90.00
_cell.angle_gamma   90.00
#
_symmetry.space_group_name_H-M   'P 1'
#
loop_
_entity.id
_entity.type
_entity.pdbx_description
1 polymer ?
#
loop_
_entity_poly.entity_id
_entity_poly.type
_entity_poly.pdbx_seq_one_letter_code
_entity_poly.pdbx_strand_id
1 'polypeptide(L)'
;MAKIIELFNHKGGVSKITTTFHLAWKLTQKNKKVLVVDGDSQCNLTGMFLGNDCVTFLKNAVIRRNQIVHEGDYTDILAKR
;
A
#
# COMPACT_ATOMS: atom_id res chain seq x y z
N MET A 1 14.10 -9.32 12.80
CA MET A 1 12.67 -9.44 13.17
C MET A 1 11.92 -8.24 12.61
N ALA A 2 10.79 -8.45 11.94
CA ALA A 2 9.97 -7.34 11.44
C ALA A 2 9.24 -6.63 12.60
N LYS A 3 9.05 -5.32 12.50
CA LYS A 3 8.21 -4.55 13.43
C LYS A 3 6.85 -4.35 12.77
N ILE A 4 5.78 -4.69 13.49
CA ILE A 4 4.40 -4.51 13.04
C ILE A 4 3.88 -3.21 13.67
N ILE A 5 3.35 -2.32 12.84
CA ILE A 5 2.75 -1.05 13.26
C ILE A 5 1.36 -1.00 12.63
N GLU A 6 0.33 -0.86 13.47
CA GLU A 6 -1.06 -0.75 13.04
C GLU A 6 -1.57 0.67 13.32
N LEU A 7 -2.19 1.31 12.33
CA LEU A 7 -2.82 2.61 12.47
C LEU A 7 -4.34 2.45 12.49
N PHE A 8 -4.88 2.33 13.70
CA PHE A 8 -6.29 2.07 13.94
C PHE A 8 -7.01 3.25 14.59
N ASN A 9 -8.27 3.48 14.18
CA ASN A 9 -9.20 4.45 14.77
C ASN A 9 -10.63 4.14 14.29
N HIS A 10 -11.60 4.12 15.20
CA HIS A 10 -13.02 3.89 14.91
C HIS A 10 -13.69 5.00 14.09
N LYS A 11 -13.10 6.20 13.99
CA LYS A 11 -13.65 7.32 13.22
C LYS A 11 -13.10 7.37 11.80
N GLY A 12 -13.99 7.56 10.82
CA GLY A 12 -13.61 7.87 9.43
C GLY A 12 -13.02 9.28 9.28
N GLY A 13 -12.22 9.52 8.23
CA GLY A 13 -11.70 10.85 7.92
C GLY A 13 -10.62 11.40 8.86
N VAL A 14 -9.99 10.56 9.68
CA VAL A 14 -8.96 10.94 10.67
C VAL A 14 -7.52 10.68 10.20
N SER A 15 -7.28 10.71 8.89
CA SER A 15 -5.94 10.62 8.29
C SER A 15 -5.19 9.29 8.41
N LYS A 16 -5.79 8.20 8.92
CA LYS A 16 -5.12 6.87 9.04
C LYS A 16 -4.40 6.43 7.77
N ILE A 17 -5.09 6.50 6.64
CA ILE A 17 -4.59 6.09 5.32
C ILE A 17 -3.43 6.99 4.89
N THR A 18 -3.63 8.32 4.95
CA THR A 18 -2.60 9.31 4.60
C THR A 18 -1.36 9.21 5.48
N THR A 19 -1.52 9.00 6.79
CA THR A 19 -0.42 8.78 7.72
C THR A 19 0.31 7.47 7.42
N THR A 20 -0.42 6.39 7.11
CA THR A 20 0.17 5.10 6.72
C THR A 20 1.05 5.25 5.47
N PHE A 21 0.54 5.92 4.44
CA PHE A 21 1.26 6.18 3.20
C PHE A 21 2.58 6.94 3.43
N HIS A 22 2.53 8.08 4.11
CA HIS A 22 3.73 8.88 4.38
C HIS A 22 4.72 8.20 5.33
N LEU A 23 4.23 7.45 6.32
CA LEU A 23 5.10 6.70 7.23
C LEU A 23 5.86 5.61 6.47
N ALA A 24 5.17 4.83 5.62
CA ALA A 24 5.79 3.81 4.79
C ALA A 24 6.86 4.42 3.87
N TRP A 25 6.54 5.52 3.18
CA TRP A 25 7.49 6.27 2.36
C TRP A 25 8.72 6.71 3.16
N LYS A 26 8.53 7.29 4.34
CA LYS A 26 9.68 7.80 5.12
C LYS A 26 10.56 6.66 5.64
N LEU A 27 9.98 5.49 5.89
CA LEU A 27 10.73 4.29 6.28
C LEU A 27 11.56 3.72 5.11
N THR A 28 11.04 3.71 3.87
CA THR A 28 11.83 3.28 2.71
C THR A 28 13.01 4.23 2.47
N GLN A 29 12.83 5.55 2.62
CA GLN A 29 13.92 6.54 2.58
C GLN A 29 15.00 6.32 3.66
N LYS A 30 14.68 5.59 4.73
CA LYS A 30 15.63 5.19 5.78
C LYS A 30 16.22 3.79 5.54
N ASN A 31 16.23 3.34 4.28
CA ASN A 31 16.73 2.03 3.84
C ASN A 31 16.08 0.84 4.57
N LYS A 32 14.78 0.95 4.90
CA LYS A 32 14.01 -0.16 5.48
C LYS A 32 13.22 -0.87 4.38
N LYS A 33 13.19 -2.20 4.45
CA LYS A 33 12.20 -3.00 3.71
C LYS A 33 10.85 -2.83 4.40
N VAL A 34 9.86 -2.34 3.67
CA VAL A 34 8.52 -2.01 4.19
C VAL A 34 7.49 -2.83 3.43
N LEU A 35 6.60 -3.49 4.16
CA LEU A 35 5.39 -4.10 3.63
C LEU A 35 4.21 -3.28 4.17
N VAL A 36 3.35 -2.81 3.27
CA VAL A 36 2.09 -2.15 3.62
C VAL A 36 0.96 -3.12 3.34
N VAL A 37 0.03 -3.24 4.27
CA VAL A 37 -1.16 -4.09 4.14
C VAL A 37 -2.38 -3.19 4.25
N ASP A 38 -3.22 -3.20 3.22
CA ASP A 38 -4.50 -2.50 3.22
C ASP A 38 -5.60 -3.47 3.67
N GLY A 39 -6.08 -3.30 4.89
CA GLY A 39 -7.16 -4.11 5.47
C GLY A 39 -8.53 -3.43 5.41
N ASP A 40 -8.65 -2.27 4.76
CA ASP A 40 -9.90 -1.53 4.66
C ASP A 40 -10.65 -1.93 3.38
N SER A 41 -11.93 -2.29 3.51
CA SER A 41 -12.79 -2.66 2.36
C SER A 41 -12.95 -1.54 1.31
N GLN A 42 -12.68 -0.29 1.67
CA GLN A 42 -12.70 0.84 0.72
C GLN A 42 -11.43 0.91 -0.15
N CYS A 43 -10.38 0.18 0.21
CA CYS A 43 -9.12 0.09 -0.54
C CYS A 43 -8.44 1.45 -0.82
N ASN A 44 -8.70 2.46 0.01
CA ASN A 44 -8.19 3.82 -0.19
C ASN A 44 -6.65 3.89 -0.14
N LEU A 45 -6.00 3.06 0.67
CA LEU A 45 -4.55 3.03 0.78
C LEU A 45 -3.94 2.41 -0.49
N THR A 46 -4.52 1.33 -0.98
CA THR A 46 -4.17 0.71 -2.27
C THR A 46 -4.29 1.74 -3.40
N GLY A 47 -5.40 2.48 -3.45
CA GLY A 47 -5.60 3.55 -4.42
C GLY A 47 -4.54 4.66 -4.35
N MET A 48 -4.11 5.06 -3.15
CA MET A 48 -3.05 6.06 -2.98
C MET A 48 -1.70 5.61 -3.54
N PHE A 49 -1.32 4.34 -3.33
CA PHE A 49 -0.04 3.81 -3.84
C PHE A 49 -0.03 3.62 -5.36
N LEU A 50 -1.15 3.23 -5.95
CA LEU A 50 -1.22 2.89 -7.38
C LEU A 50 -1.65 4.05 -8.27
N GLY A 51 -2.38 5.03 -7.72
CA GLY A 51 -2.90 6.16 -8.48
C GLY A 51 -3.75 5.73 -9.68
N ASN A 52 -3.59 6.42 -10.82
CA ASN A 52 -4.32 6.13 -12.06
C ASN A 52 -3.88 4.82 -12.73
N ASP A 53 -2.74 4.25 -12.31
CA ASP A 53 -2.22 2.98 -12.82
C ASP A 53 -2.88 1.77 -12.13
N CYS A 54 -3.88 2.00 -11.27
CA CYS A 54 -4.66 0.94 -10.63
C CYS A 54 -5.23 -0.07 -11.65
N VAL A 55 -5.68 0.39 -12.82
CA VAL A 55 -6.18 -0.50 -13.88
C VAL A 55 -5.08 -1.40 -14.44
N THR A 56 -3.88 -0.85 -14.66
CA THR A 56 -2.71 -1.60 -15.13
C THR A 56 -2.23 -2.60 -14.07
N PHE A 57 -2.26 -2.19 -12.81
CA PHE A 57 -1.97 -3.07 -11.68
C PHE A 57 -2.94 -4.25 -11.65
N LEU A 58 -4.26 -4.00 -11.65
CA LEU A 58 -5.30 -5.02 -11.60
C LEU A 58 -5.26 -6.00 -12.78
N LYS A 59 -4.85 -5.55 -13.98
CA LYS A 59 -4.69 -6.43 -15.15
C LYS A 59 -3.61 -7.49 -14.96
N ASN A 60 -2.59 -7.21 -14.15
CA ASN A 60 -1.51 -8.14 -13.83
C ASN A 60 -1.71 -8.81 -12.46
N ALA A 61 -2.87 -8.59 -11.82
CA ALA A 61 -3.23 -9.25 -10.59
C ALA A 61 -3.58 -10.71 -10.84
N VAL A 62 -3.07 -11.60 -10.00
CA VAL A 62 -3.53 -12.99 -9.90
C VAL A 62 -4.17 -13.20 -8.54
N ILE A 63 -5.33 -13.86 -8.52
CA ILE A 63 -5.97 -14.27 -7.28
C ILE A 63 -5.31 -15.57 -6.82
N ARG A 64 -4.64 -15.55 -5.68
CA ARG A 64 -4.11 -16.74 -5.02
C ARG A 64 -4.64 -16.80 -3.60
N ARG A 65 -5.27 -17.92 -3.22
CA ARG A 65 -5.80 -18.13 -1.86
C ARG A 65 -6.71 -17.00 -1.37
N ASN A 66 -7.60 -16.51 -2.24
CA ASN A 66 -8.51 -15.39 -1.95
C ASN A 66 -7.80 -14.06 -1.63
N GLN A 67 -6.54 -13.91 -2.03
CA GLN A 67 -5.79 -12.65 -1.98
C GLN A 67 -5.44 -12.20 -3.38
N ILE A 68 -5.53 -10.90 -3.62
CA ILE A 68 -5.01 -10.26 -4.83
C ILE A 68 -3.49 -10.20 -4.68
N VAL A 69 -2.78 -10.96 -5.50
CA VAL A 69 -1.32 -11.03 -5.49
C VAL A 69 -0.80 -10.46 -6.81
N HIS A 70 0.28 -9.68 -6.71
CA HIS A 70 0.97 -9.16 -7.88
C HIS A 70 2.37 -9.77 -7.93
N GLU A 71 2.72 -10.29 -9.10
CA GLU A 71 4.03 -10.83 -9.37
C GLU A 71 4.70 -9.87 -10.37
N GLY A 72 5.61 -9.01 -9.89
CA GLY A 72 6.29 -7.99 -10.70
C GLY A 72 7.02 -6.94 -9.86
N ASP A 73 8.05 -6.32 -10.44
CA ASP A 73 8.76 -5.18 -9.84
C ASP A 73 8.05 -3.87 -10.22
N TYR A 74 7.50 -3.17 -9.24
CA TYR A 74 6.72 -1.93 -9.42
C TYR A 74 7.44 -0.71 -8.84
N THR A 75 8.75 -0.82 -8.55
CA THR A 75 9.55 0.31 -8.06
C THR A 75 9.47 1.52 -8.99
N ASP A 76 9.34 1.30 -10.30
CA ASP A 76 9.16 2.36 -11.31
C ASP A 76 7.85 3.16 -11.15
N ILE A 77 6.77 2.56 -10.65
CA ILE A 77 5.50 3.27 -10.41
C ILE A 77 5.63 4.19 -9.21
N LEU A 78 6.32 3.73 -8.17
CA LEU A 78 6.56 4.50 -6.95
C LEU A 78 7.61 5.61 -7.17
N ALA A 79 8.58 5.41 -8.08
CA ALA A 79 9.63 6.38 -8.38
C ALA A 79 9.18 7.55 -9.27
N LYS A 80 8.01 7.45 -9.92
CA LYS A 80 7.44 8.51 -10.77
C LYS A 80 6.65 9.58 -10.00
N ARG A 81 6.63 9.50 -8.66
CA ARG A 81 5.98 10.45 -7.76
C ARG A 81 6.94 10.89 -6.67
#